data_AF-A0A957U5X4-F1
#
_entry.id   AF-A0A957U5X4-F1
#
_cell.length_a   1.000
_cell.length_b   1.000
_cell.length_c   1.000
_cell.angle_alpha   90.00
_cell.angle_beta   90.00
_cell.angle_gamma   90.00
#
_symmetry.space_group_name_H-M   'P 1'
#
loop_
_entity.id
_entity.type
_entity.pdbx_description
1 polymer ?
#
loop_
_entity_poly.entity_id
_entity_poly.type
_entity_poly.pdbx_seq_one_letter_code
_entity_poly.pdbx_strand_id
1 'polypeptide(L)'
;YIIFFLLIGAGPVLGYQMANGRIFSDWKSIIGGIIGTVAVFLGWPILVGLLTKEQPVGKLFLGSLLGIVLGVAVFFLLATMIGQNPYWVGTGFVFLAAVWGGTVGAAMEAWRTV
;
A
#
# COMPACT_ATOMS: atom_id res chain seq x y z
N TYR A 1 -4.00 6.69 15.81
CA TYR A 1 -3.16 5.54 15.44
C TYR A 1 -3.87 4.47 14.57
N ILE A 2 -5.21 4.40 14.50
CA ILE A 2 -5.94 3.45 13.60
C ILE A 2 -6.17 4.00 12.18
N ILE A 3 -6.02 5.32 11.96
CA ILE A 3 -6.21 6.00 10.66
C ILE A 3 -5.12 5.63 9.62
N PHE A 4 -3.99 5.10 10.07
CA PHE A 4 -2.84 4.72 9.23
C PHE A 4 -3.15 3.62 8.20
N PHE A 5 -4.10 2.72 8.51
CA PHE A 5 -4.48 1.62 7.63
C PHE A 5 -5.47 2.02 6.53
N LEU A 6 -6.08 3.22 6.61
CA LEU A 6 -7.02 3.73 5.60
C LEU A 6 -6.31 4.43 4.42
N LEU A 7 -5.01 4.70 4.52
CA LEU A 7 -4.28 5.57 3.58
C LEU A 7 -3.74 4.86 2.33
N ILE A 8 -3.88 3.54 2.21
CA ILE A 8 -3.26 2.84 1.07
C ILE A 8 -4.19 2.75 -0.17
N GLY A 9 -5.37 3.38 -0.11
CA GLY A 9 -6.20 3.52 -1.31
C GLY A 9 -7.14 4.70 -1.24
N ALA A 10 -7.55 5.11 -0.04
CA ALA A 10 -8.06 6.47 0.13
C ALA A 10 -6.94 7.52 0.11
N GLY A 11 -5.68 7.17 0.36
CA GLY A 11 -4.57 8.15 0.40
C GLY A 11 -4.40 8.95 -0.89
N PRO A 12 -4.33 8.33 -2.08
CA PRO A 12 -4.29 9.05 -3.35
C PRO A 12 -5.51 9.94 -3.57
N VAL A 13 -6.70 9.43 -3.26
CA VAL A 13 -7.96 10.14 -3.41
C VAL A 13 -8.02 11.35 -2.47
N LEU A 14 -7.63 11.17 -1.21
CA LEU A 14 -7.54 12.22 -0.21
C LEU A 14 -6.46 13.23 -0.56
N GLY A 15 -5.29 12.79 -1.03
CA GLY A 15 -4.20 13.65 -1.49
C GLY A 15 -4.62 14.50 -2.68
N TYR A 16 -5.28 13.91 -3.68
CA TYR A 16 -5.84 14.62 -4.82
C TYR A 16 -6.92 15.63 -4.41
N GLN A 17 -7.85 15.23 -3.55
CA GLN A 17 -8.88 16.13 -3.02
C GLN A 17 -8.26 17.28 -2.21
N MET A 18 -7.23 17.00 -1.41
CA MET A 18 -6.49 17.97 -0.61
C MET A 18 -5.72 18.96 -1.47
N ALA A 19 -5.00 18.49 -2.50
CA ALA A 19 -4.27 19.35 -3.44
C ALA A 19 -5.19 20.28 -4.24
N ASN A 20 -6.47 19.92 -4.41
CA ASN A 20 -7.47 20.72 -5.11
C ASN A 20 -8.39 21.53 -4.18
N GLY A 21 -8.14 21.55 -2.87
CA GLY A 21 -8.96 22.29 -1.90
C GLY A 21 -10.38 21.73 -1.70
N ARG A 22 -10.60 20.43 -1.99
CA ARG A 22 -11.91 19.74 -1.98
C ARG A 22 -11.92 18.53 -1.04
N ILE A 23 -11.27 18.63 0.11
CA ILE A 23 -11.16 17.53 1.08
C ILE A 23 -12.56 16.99 1.45
N PHE A 24 -12.75 15.67 1.36
CA PHE A 24 -14.02 14.96 1.59
C PHE A 24 -15.16 15.29 0.62
N SER A 25 -14.93 16.01 -0.48
CA SER A 25 -15.99 16.30 -1.45
C SER A 25 -16.52 15.05 -2.14
N ASP A 26 -15.66 14.03 -2.30
CA ASP A 26 -16.01 12.75 -2.91
C ASP A 26 -15.69 11.59 -1.97
N TRP A 27 -16.60 11.38 -1.02
CA TRP A 27 -16.54 10.32 -0.02
C TRP A 27 -16.71 8.91 -0.62
N LYS A 28 -17.36 8.78 -1.79
CA LYS A 28 -17.54 7.49 -2.46
C LYS A 28 -16.22 6.96 -2.96
N SER A 29 -15.42 7.82 -3.59
CA SER A 29 -14.07 7.45 -4.05
C SER A 29 -13.13 7.10 -2.90
N ILE A 30 -13.29 7.74 -1.73
CA ILE A 30 -12.55 7.40 -0.50
C ILE A 30 -12.90 5.97 -0.05
N ILE A 31 -14.19 5.63 0.04
CA ILE A 31 -14.64 4.27 0.38
C ILE A 31 -14.15 3.25 -0.65
N GLY A 32 -14.26 3.56 -1.95
CA GLY A 32 -13.74 2.70 -3.01
C GLY A 32 -12.25 2.42 -2.86
N GLY A 33 -11.46 3.45 -2.52
CA GLY A 33 -10.04 3.32 -2.22
C GLY A 33 -9.77 2.40 -1.02
N ILE A 34 -10.53 2.52 0.07
CA ILE A 34 -10.40 1.66 1.25
C ILE A 34 -10.72 0.20 0.91
N ILE A 35 -11.82 -0.04 0.18
CA ILE A 35 -12.23 -1.40 -0.22
C ILE A 35 -11.17 -2.01 -1.13
N GLY A 36 -10.70 -1.27 -2.14
CA GLY A 36 -9.65 -1.72 -3.05
C GLY A 36 -8.35 -2.06 -2.32
N THR A 37 -7.99 -1.27 -1.32
CA THR A 37 -6.82 -1.52 -0.46
C THR A 37 -6.92 -2.87 0.24
N VAL A 38 -8.03 -3.10 0.93
CA VAL A 38 -8.24 -4.35 1.68
C VAL A 38 -8.26 -5.54 0.73
N ALA A 39 -8.91 -5.38 -0.43
CA ALA A 39 -8.97 -6.42 -1.45
C ALA A 39 -7.58 -6.75 -2.03
N VAL A 40 -6.72 -5.76 -2.30
CA VAL A 40 -5.36 -6.01 -2.76
C VAL A 40 -4.54 -6.69 -1.66
N PHE A 41 -4.57 -6.20 -0.42
CA PHE A 41 -3.67 -6.73 0.61
C PHE A 41 -4.05 -8.11 1.14
N LEU A 42 -5.34 -8.36 1.34
CA LEU A 42 -5.80 -9.67 1.80
C LEU A 42 -6.02 -10.61 0.63
N GLY A 43 -6.47 -10.10 -0.51
CA GLY A 43 -6.75 -10.91 -1.69
C GLY A 43 -5.51 -11.33 -2.45
N TRP A 44 -4.48 -10.48 -2.57
CA TRP A 44 -3.27 -10.82 -3.33
C TRP A 44 -2.55 -12.09 -2.81
N PRO A 45 -2.24 -12.25 -1.50
CA PRO A 45 -1.57 -13.45 -1.00
C PRO A 45 -2.40 -14.72 -1.23
N ILE A 46 -3.73 -14.60 -1.10
CA ILE A 46 -4.67 -15.69 -1.34
C ILE A 46 -4.66 -16.06 -2.82
N LEU A 47 -4.84 -15.09 -3.72
CA LEU A 47 -4.86 -15.30 -5.17
C LEU A 47 -3.56 -15.90 -5.67
N VAL A 48 -2.41 -15.36 -5.26
CA VAL A 48 -1.11 -15.91 -5.65
C VAL A 48 -0.91 -17.31 -5.09
N GLY A 49 -1.20 -17.53 -3.80
CA GLY A 49 -1.04 -18.86 -3.20
C GLY A 49 -2.01 -19.91 -3.73
N LEU A 50 -3.18 -19.53 -4.24
CA LEU A 50 -4.09 -20.44 -4.95
C LEU A 50 -3.54 -20.84 -6.33
N LEU A 51 -2.79 -19.95 -6.99
CA LEU A 51 -2.27 -20.15 -8.35
C LEU A 51 -0.84 -20.73 -8.37
N THR A 52 -0.09 -20.60 -7.29
CA THR A 52 1.29 -21.11 -7.18
C THR A 52 1.39 -22.23 -6.16
N LYS A 53 1.87 -23.42 -6.57
CA LYS A 53 2.12 -24.53 -5.64
C LYS A 53 3.42 -24.39 -4.85
N GLU A 54 4.31 -23.50 -5.29
CA GLU A 54 5.67 -23.34 -4.76
C GLU A 54 5.74 -22.38 -3.57
N GLN A 55 4.74 -21.50 -3.41
CA GLN A 55 4.75 -20.45 -2.40
C GLN A 55 3.56 -20.63 -1.45
N PRO A 56 3.78 -21.03 -0.19
CA PRO A 56 2.69 -21.17 0.77
C PRO A 56 2.09 -19.79 1.09
N VAL A 57 0.77 -19.74 1.17
CA VAL A 57 -0.02 -18.52 1.46
C VAL A 57 0.50 -17.76 2.69
N GLY A 58 0.93 -18.47 3.74
CA GLY A 58 1.48 -17.84 4.95
C GLY A 58 2.75 -17.03 4.70
N LYS A 59 3.65 -17.51 3.83
CA LYS A 59 4.84 -16.75 3.43
C LYS A 59 4.46 -15.54 2.60
N LEU A 60 3.51 -15.69 1.66
CA LEU A 60 3.01 -14.57 0.86
C LEU A 60 2.39 -13.46 1.74
N PHE A 61 1.65 -13.84 2.78
CA PHE A 61 1.13 -12.90 3.77
C PHE A 61 2.25 -12.20 4.54
N LEU A 62 3.27 -12.92 4.98
CA LEU A 62 4.40 -12.33 5.70
C LEU A 62 5.20 -11.37 4.82
N GLY A 63 5.48 -11.74 3.57
CA GLY A 63 6.15 -10.87 2.60
C GLY A 63 5.33 -9.60 2.29
N SER A 64 4.02 -9.75 2.13
CA SER A 64 3.09 -8.61 1.96
C SER A 64 3.07 -7.70 3.20
N LEU A 65 3.03 -8.26 4.41
CA LEU A 65 3.06 -7.51 5.66
C LEU A 65 4.36 -6.71 5.80
N LEU A 66 5.52 -7.34 5.53
CA LEU A 66 6.82 -6.66 5.52
C LEU A 66 6.84 -5.54 4.47
N GLY A 67 6.32 -5.81 3.27
CA GLY A 67 6.23 -4.80 2.21
C GLY A 67 5.38 -3.60 2.58
N ILE A 68 4.29 -3.80 3.32
CA ILE A 68 3.45 -2.69 3.83
C ILE A 68 4.25 -1.86 4.83
N VAL A 69 4.89 -2.51 5.80
CA VAL A 69 5.68 -1.79 6.83
C VAL A 69 6.77 -0.95 6.17
N LEU A 70 7.51 -1.51 5.21
CA LEU A 70 8.55 -0.80 4.47
C LEU A 70 7.98 0.30 3.57
N GLY A 71 6.90 0.02 2.83
CA GLY A 71 6.27 1.01 1.95
C GLY A 71 5.71 2.20 2.74
N VAL A 72 5.10 1.94 3.90
CA VAL A 72 4.64 2.98 4.83
C VAL A 72 5.82 3.79 5.36
N ALA A 73 6.90 3.14 5.77
CA ALA A 73 8.11 3.85 6.22
C ALA A 73 8.64 4.80 5.14
N VAL A 74 8.69 4.35 3.88
CA VAL A 74 9.11 5.19 2.73
C VAL A 74 8.12 6.33 2.48
N PHE A 75 6.82 6.09 2.58
CA PHE A 75 5.79 7.12 2.45
C PHE A 75 6.00 8.26 3.46
N PHE A 76 6.22 7.93 4.74
CA PHE A 76 6.46 8.94 5.78
C PHE A 76 7.83 9.61 5.67
N LEU A 77 8.84 8.89 5.18
CA LEU A 77 10.15 9.48 4.89
C LEU A 77 10.06 10.54 3.79
N LEU A 78 9.23 10.33 2.76
CA LEU A 78 8.97 11.37 1.77
C LEU A 78 8.23 12.58 2.36
N ALA A 79 7.32 12.34 3.31
CA ALA A 79 6.62 13.40 4.03
C ALA A 79 7.58 14.32 4.80
N THR A 80 8.61 13.76 5.45
CA THR A 80 9.60 14.55 6.20
C THR A 80 10.51 15.37 5.30
N MET A 81 10.72 14.95 4.05
CA MET A 81 11.59 15.63 3.08
C MET A 81 10.88 16.77 2.32
N ILE A 82 9.57 16.65 2.08
CA ILE A 82 8.82 17.60 1.23
C ILE A 82 8.00 18.63 2.05
N GLY A 83 7.77 18.35 3.34
CA GLY A 83 7.05 19.26 4.24
C GLY A 83 5.53 19.18 4.11
N GLN A 84 4.80 20.22 4.57
CA GLN A 84 3.33 20.20 4.70
C GLN A 84 2.56 20.39 3.39
N ASN A 85 3.25 20.61 2.27
CA ASN A 85 2.60 20.75 0.97
C ASN A 85 1.97 19.41 0.57
N PRO A 86 0.65 19.31 0.27
CA PRO A 86 -0.02 18.04 0.06
C PRO A 86 0.25 17.35 -1.29
N TYR A 87 0.95 18.01 -2.22
CA TYR A 87 1.19 17.49 -3.57
C TYR A 87 2.06 16.23 -3.59
N TRP A 88 2.81 15.94 -2.52
CA TRP A 88 3.62 14.72 -2.44
C TRP A 88 2.82 13.45 -2.16
N VAL A 89 1.58 13.54 -1.67
CA VAL A 89 0.83 12.36 -1.22
C VAL A 89 0.63 11.34 -2.34
N GLY A 90 0.36 11.81 -3.56
CA GLY A 90 0.26 10.94 -4.75
C GLY A 90 1.60 10.27 -5.08
N THR A 91 2.69 11.02 -5.10
CA THR A 91 4.04 10.49 -5.34
C THR A 91 4.46 9.50 -4.25
N GLY A 92 4.24 9.84 -2.98
CA GLY A 92 4.53 8.97 -1.84
C GLY A 92 3.78 7.64 -1.94
N PHE A 93 2.56 7.67 -2.44
CA PHE A 93 1.79 6.46 -2.68
C PHE A 93 2.40 5.56 -3.76
N VAL A 94 2.89 6.14 -4.86
CA VAL A 94 3.60 5.38 -5.90
C VAL A 94 4.83 4.70 -5.32
N PHE A 95 5.62 5.41 -4.50
CA PHE A 95 6.76 4.82 -3.81
C PHE A 95 6.36 3.70 -2.83
N LEU A 96 5.29 3.89 -2.06
CA LEU A 96 4.75 2.86 -1.18
C LEU A 96 4.41 1.59 -1.96
N ALA A 97 3.66 1.72 -3.06
CA ALA A 97 3.26 0.59 -3.89
C ALA A 97 4.47 -0.11 -4.53
N ALA A 98 5.46 0.65 -5.00
CA ALA A 98 6.70 0.12 -5.55
C ALA A 98 7.50 -0.67 -4.51
N VAL A 99 7.62 -0.13 -3.29
CA VAL A 99 8.34 -0.79 -2.18
C VAL A 99 7.61 -2.03 -1.71
N TRP A 100 6.28 -2.00 -1.62
CA TRP A 100 5.47 -3.17 -1.30
C TRP A 100 5.67 -4.28 -2.33
N GLY A 101 5.51 -3.98 -3.62
CA GLY A 101 5.68 -4.96 -4.69
C GLY A 101 7.12 -5.51 -4.77
N GLY A 102 8.12 -4.64 -4.61
CA GLY A 102 9.52 -5.05 -4.57
C GLY A 102 9.86 -5.95 -3.39
N THR A 103 9.34 -5.63 -2.20
CA THR A 103 9.54 -6.45 -0.99
C THR A 103 8.91 -7.82 -1.13
N VAL A 104 7.70 -7.87 -1.68
CA VAL A 104 6.99 -9.13 -1.97
C VAL A 104 7.80 -9.99 -2.94
N GLY A 105 8.28 -9.43 -4.06
CA GLY A 105 9.11 -10.15 -5.02
C GLY A 105 10.41 -10.66 -4.39
N ALA A 106 11.09 -9.81 -3.61
CA ALA A 106 12.32 -10.19 -2.91
C ALA A 106 12.07 -11.32 -1.88
N ALA A 107 10.95 -11.28 -1.16
CA ALA A 107 10.58 -12.30 -0.19
C ALA A 107 10.28 -13.66 -0.87
N MET A 108 9.57 -13.64 -2.00
CA MET A 108 9.31 -14.85 -2.79
C MET A 108 10.60 -15.50 -3.28
N GLU A 109 11.56 -14.69 -3.76
CA GLU A 109 12.87 -15.19 -4.20
C GLU A 109 13.69 -15.72 -3.02
N ALA A 110 13.77 -14.98 -1.91
CA ALA A 110 14.53 -15.37 -0.73
C ALA A 110 14.02 -16.68 -0.08
N TRP A 111 12.71 -16.94 -0.17
CA TRP A 111 12.09 -18.13 0.42
C TRP A 111 11.81 -19.25 -0.56
N ARG A 112 12.31 -19.15 -1.79
CA ARG A 112 12.13 -20.16 -2.84
C ARG A 112 12.69 -21.54 -2.44
N THR A 113 13.72 -21.57 -1.60
CA THR A 113 14.47 -22.78 -1.26
C THR A 113 14.24 -23.29 0.17
N VAL A 114 13.43 -22.60 0.96
CA VAL A 114 13.12 -22.94 2.37
C VAL A 114 11.74 -23.56 2.44
#